data_AF-A0A4R5V4T8-F1
#
_entry.id   AF-A0A4R5V4T8-F1
#
_cell.length_a   1.000
_cell.length_b   1.000
_cell.length_c   1.000
_cell.angle_alpha   90.00
_cell.angle_beta   90.00
_cell.angle_gamma   90.00
#
_symmetry.space_group_name_H-M   'P 1'
#
loop_
_entity.id
_entity.type
_entity.pdbx_description
1 polymer ?
#
loop_
_entity_poly.entity_id
_entity_poly.type
_entity_poly.pdbx_seq_one_letter_code
_entity_poly.pdbx_strand_id
1 'polypeptide(L)'
;MKKNWLLVSGSALLSLTILYLIAFKITPPLDRSQPGSFSNFYFVAFTLPVLVAPIIEEIGFRGFLTNNKVLQALFLLLPPLIFILSGWNTLIFLLLVMVYSLFFIYKRYGQDLILDMLLIASALCFSIHHLPSEASLTRSWLPFLSISFSLGLILSWIIINKSIWWAMLFHGAWNLLMAIIILLSLQFVSDDLHIVEGEDFKLEWRRVPFFESKVSSYSPEGDELQITNMNIQDILGIVNPSLLDSFAISEPFMKYDIELKSNGGYEIVKRDLIQALESDSLLVRKK
;
A
#
# COMPACT_ATOMS: atom_id res chain seq x y z
N MET A 1 -1.03 19.30 29.02
CA MET A 1 -0.89 18.68 27.69
C MET A 1 -1.12 19.75 26.63
N LYS A 2 -0.27 19.83 25.61
CA LYS A 2 -0.34 20.85 24.56
C LYS A 2 -1.05 20.29 23.33
N LYS A 3 -1.82 21.15 22.63
CA LYS A 3 -2.48 20.85 21.35
C LYS A 3 -3.35 19.58 21.36
N ASN A 4 -4.11 19.33 22.43
CA ASN A 4 -4.98 18.15 22.58
C ASN A 4 -5.98 17.95 21.44
N TRP A 5 -6.35 19.03 20.75
CA TRP A 5 -7.22 18.97 19.58
C TRP A 5 -6.68 18.01 18.52
N LEU A 6 -5.36 17.87 18.35
CA LEU A 6 -4.73 16.94 17.40
C LEU A 6 -5.09 15.48 17.69
N LEU A 7 -4.97 15.06 18.96
CA LEU A 7 -5.29 13.69 19.38
C LEU A 7 -6.79 13.44 19.26
N VAL A 8 -7.61 14.38 19.75
CA VAL A 8 -9.07 14.26 19.73
C VAL A 8 -9.59 14.21 18.30
N SER A 9 -9.22 15.16 17.43
CA SER A 9 -9.67 15.18 16.04
C SER A 9 -9.12 14.02 15.24
N GLY A 10 -7.84 13.68 15.40
CA GLY A 10 -7.21 12.55 14.73
C GLY A 10 -7.89 11.22 15.08
N SER A 11 -8.14 10.98 16.38
CA SER A 11 -8.78 9.75 16.86
C SER A 11 -10.26 9.67 16.47
N ALA A 12 -10.99 10.78 16.56
CA ALA A 12 -12.39 10.85 16.14
C ALA A 12 -12.52 10.57 14.63
N LEU A 13 -11.70 11.23 13.81
CA LEU A 13 -11.71 11.04 12.36
C LEU A 13 -11.29 9.61 11.97
N LEU A 14 -10.29 9.03 12.66
CA LEU A 14 -9.85 7.65 12.40
C LEU A 14 -10.97 6.67 12.71
N SER A 15 -11.63 6.84 13.87
CA SER A 15 -12.73 5.98 14.30
C SER A 15 -13.91 6.07 13.34
N LEU A 16 -14.32 7.28 12.95
CA LEU A 16 -15.38 7.49 11.96
C LEU A 16 -15.03 6.88 10.60
N THR A 17 -13.77 6.98 10.18
CA THR A 17 -13.30 6.40 8.92
C THR A 17 -13.34 4.88 8.95
N ILE A 18 -12.87 4.26 10.03
CA ILE A 18 -12.94 2.80 10.21
C ILE A 18 -14.40 2.34 10.23
N LEU A 19 -15.29 3.02 10.97
CA LEU A 19 -16.72 2.72 10.99
C LEU A 19 -17.33 2.85 9.59
N TYR A 20 -16.96 3.87 8.83
CA TYR A 20 -17.41 4.06 7.45
C TYR A 20 -16.96 2.89 6.55
N LEU A 21 -15.69 2.50 6.62
CA LEU A 21 -15.16 1.37 5.85
C LEU A 21 -15.91 0.07 6.16
N ILE A 22 -16.17 -0.21 7.44
CA ILE A 22 -16.91 -1.40 7.89
C ILE A 22 -18.38 -1.35 7.44
N ALA A 23 -19.07 -0.24 7.72
CA ALA A 23 -20.50 -0.10 7.46
C ALA A 23 -20.84 -0.17 5.96
N PHE A 24 -19.98 0.37 5.11
CA PHE A 24 -20.17 0.39 3.66
C PHE A 24 -19.35 -0.68 2.92
N LYS A 25 -18.63 -1.56 3.65
CA LYS A 25 -17.76 -2.62 3.10
C LYS A 25 -16.83 -2.10 2.00
N ILE A 26 -16.23 -0.95 2.23
CA ILE A 26 -15.34 -0.32 1.24
C ILE A 26 -13.98 -0.99 1.31
N THR A 27 -13.54 -1.54 0.18
CA THR A 27 -12.19 -2.07 -0.01
C THR A 27 -11.29 -1.03 -0.66
N PRO A 28 -9.97 -1.10 -0.43
CA PRO A 28 -9.02 -0.28 -1.17
C PRO A 28 -9.18 -0.55 -2.67
N PRO A 29 -9.16 0.51 -3.51
CA PRO A 29 -9.13 0.31 -4.95
C PRO A 29 -7.89 -0.49 -5.34
N LEU A 30 -8.01 -1.25 -6.43
CA LEU A 30 -6.89 -2.02 -6.97
C LEU A 30 -5.70 -1.09 -7.24
N ASP A 31 -4.59 -1.33 -6.56
CA ASP A 31 -3.32 -0.70 -6.91
C ASP A 31 -2.79 -1.34 -8.20
N ARG A 32 -2.49 -0.49 -9.18
CA ARG A 32 -1.99 -0.90 -10.49
C ARG A 32 -0.47 -0.82 -10.58
N SER A 33 0.18 -0.37 -9.50
CA SER A 33 1.62 -0.47 -9.34
C SER A 33 2.06 -1.93 -9.44
N GLN A 34 3.28 -2.18 -9.92
CA GLN A 34 3.76 -3.55 -10.00
C GLN A 34 4.00 -4.08 -8.58
N PRO A 35 3.37 -5.19 -8.19
CA PRO A 35 3.71 -5.82 -6.92
C PRO A 35 5.17 -6.28 -6.94
N GLY A 36 5.81 -6.24 -5.76
CA GLY A 36 7.10 -6.90 -5.58
C GLY A 36 6.94 -8.41 -5.58
N SER A 37 7.93 -9.14 -6.11
CA SER A 37 7.96 -10.62 -6.09
C SER A 37 7.69 -11.20 -4.70
N PHE A 38 7.05 -12.39 -4.64
CA PHE A 38 6.83 -13.16 -3.42
C PHE A 38 8.08 -13.32 -2.56
N SER A 39 9.23 -13.52 -3.22
CA SER A 39 10.53 -13.70 -2.58
C SER A 39 10.91 -12.57 -1.63
N ASN A 40 10.38 -11.37 -1.88
CA ASN A 40 10.63 -10.18 -1.09
C ASN A 40 9.46 -9.80 -0.17
N PHE A 41 8.44 -10.66 -0.01
CA PHE A 41 7.24 -10.34 0.77
C PHE A 41 7.57 -9.85 2.17
N TYR A 42 8.37 -10.57 2.96
CA TYR A 42 8.72 -10.15 4.33
C TYR A 42 9.53 -8.84 4.35
N PHE A 43 10.33 -8.61 3.33
CA PHE A 43 11.11 -7.38 3.24
C PHE A 43 10.21 -6.17 2.94
N VAL A 44 9.33 -6.32 1.93
CA VAL A 44 8.46 -5.24 1.42
C VAL A 44 7.23 -5.01 2.31
N ALA A 45 6.65 -6.05 2.91
CA ALA A 45 5.43 -5.95 3.73
C ALA A 45 5.70 -5.76 5.22
N PHE A 46 6.88 -6.16 5.73
CA PHE A 46 7.21 -6.05 7.16
C PHE A 46 8.45 -5.20 7.41
N THR A 47 9.61 -5.58 6.88
CA THR A 47 10.88 -4.96 7.28
C THR A 47 10.92 -3.48 6.94
N LEU A 48 10.64 -3.12 5.68
CA LEU A 48 10.64 -1.71 5.26
C LEU A 48 9.52 -0.91 5.94
N PRO A 49 8.23 -1.30 5.88
CA PRO A 49 7.15 -0.45 6.40
C PRO A 49 7.13 -0.36 7.93
N VAL A 50 7.57 -1.39 8.65
CA VAL A 50 7.49 -1.42 10.12
C VAL A 50 8.72 -0.79 10.78
N LEU A 51 9.91 -0.97 10.20
CA LEU A 51 11.17 -0.57 10.83
C LEU A 51 11.80 0.66 10.19
N VAL A 52 11.81 0.74 8.85
CA VAL A 52 12.56 1.78 8.12
C VAL A 52 11.69 2.99 7.82
N ALA A 53 10.52 2.78 7.23
CA ALA A 53 9.60 3.83 6.82
C ALA A 53 9.22 4.78 7.98
N PRO A 54 8.87 4.30 9.19
CA PRO A 54 8.51 5.19 10.29
C PRO A 54 9.64 6.13 10.70
N ILE A 55 10.90 5.69 10.61
CA ILE A 55 12.04 6.55 10.94
C ILE A 55 12.18 7.66 9.91
N ILE A 56 12.16 7.30 8.63
CA ILE A 56 12.34 8.25 7.52
C ILE A 56 11.15 9.22 7.47
N GLU A 57 9.93 8.72 7.58
CA GLU A 57 8.71 9.50 7.46
C GLU A 57 8.49 10.43 8.66
N GLU A 58 8.74 9.99 9.89
CA GLU A 58 8.59 10.87 11.04
C GLU A 58 9.62 12.01 11.02
N ILE A 59 10.84 11.75 10.57
CA ILE A 59 11.85 12.81 10.38
C ILE A 59 11.44 13.72 9.22
N GLY A 60 11.06 13.13 8.08
CA GLY A 60 10.72 13.86 6.86
C GLY A 60 9.50 14.76 7.02
N PHE A 61 8.43 14.29 7.66
CA PHE A 61 7.19 15.06 7.78
C PHE A 61 7.10 15.86 9.07
N ARG A 62 7.79 15.46 10.15
CA ARG A 62 7.66 16.08 11.49
C ARG A 62 8.96 16.43 12.18
N GLY A 63 10.12 16.27 11.55
CA GLY A 63 11.41 16.64 12.15
C GLY A 63 11.49 18.11 12.60
N PHE A 64 10.68 18.99 11.98
CA PHE A 64 10.53 20.39 12.37
C PHE A 64 10.01 20.62 13.80
N LEU A 65 9.23 19.67 14.36
CA LEU A 65 8.69 19.73 15.72
C LEU A 65 9.74 19.47 16.79
N THR A 66 10.91 18.97 16.40
CA THR A 66 12.00 18.70 17.34
C THR A 66 12.86 19.93 17.56
N ASN A 67 13.55 20.02 18.70
CA ASN A 67 14.56 21.06 18.92
C ASN A 67 15.93 20.70 18.33
N ASN A 68 16.08 19.52 17.72
CA ASN A 68 17.35 19.03 17.19
C ASN A 68 17.59 19.60 15.78
N LYS A 69 18.68 20.37 15.60
CA LYS A 69 19.03 20.99 14.32
C LYS A 69 19.28 19.96 13.21
N VAL A 70 19.82 18.78 13.54
CA VAL A 70 20.05 17.70 12.57
C VAL A 70 18.72 17.18 12.04
N LEU A 71 17.76 16.91 12.93
CA LEU A 71 16.43 16.43 12.52
C LEU A 71 15.64 17.49 11.75
N GLN A 72 15.78 18.77 12.09
CA GLN A 72 15.21 19.87 11.31
C GLN A 72 15.86 19.99 9.91
N ALA A 73 17.17 19.77 9.80
CA ALA A 73 17.84 19.75 8.50
C ALA A 73 17.38 18.54 7.65
N LEU A 74 17.27 17.36 8.26
CA LEU A 74 16.75 16.17 7.58
C LEU A 74 15.28 16.35 7.16
N PHE A 75 14.45 17.02 7.96
CA PHE A 75 13.09 17.43 7.58
C PHE A 75 13.07 18.27 6.29
N LEU A 76 14.05 19.16 6.09
CA LEU A 76 14.13 19.97 4.86
C LEU A 76 14.62 19.18 3.64
N LEU A 77 15.38 18.09 3.86
CA LEU A 77 16.05 17.32 2.81
C LEU A 77 15.28 16.07 2.37
N LEU A 78 14.68 15.33 3.31
CA LEU A 78 14.07 14.03 3.01
C LEU A 78 12.80 14.12 2.15
N PRO A 79 11.81 14.99 2.42
CA PRO A 79 10.60 15.04 1.60
C PRO A 79 10.85 15.42 0.13
N PRO A 80 11.72 16.38 -0.22
CA PRO A 80 12.07 16.67 -1.61
C PRO A 80 12.79 15.51 -2.27
N LEU A 81 13.68 14.82 -1.55
CA LEU A 81 14.35 13.63 -2.09
C LEU A 81 13.34 12.52 -2.40
N ILE A 82 12.45 12.21 -1.46
CA ILE A 82 11.38 11.23 -1.64
C ILE A 82 10.49 11.64 -2.81
N PHE A 83 10.10 12.91 -2.88
CA PHE A 83 9.27 13.46 -3.96
C PHE A 83 9.92 13.30 -5.34
N ILE A 84 11.22 13.59 -5.47
CA ILE A 84 11.96 13.41 -6.72
C ILE A 84 12.02 11.93 -7.11
N LEU A 85 12.30 11.03 -6.14
CA LEU A 85 12.39 9.60 -6.37
C LEU A 85 11.04 8.95 -6.70
N SER A 86 9.94 9.47 -6.16
CA SER A 86 8.58 8.98 -6.42
C SER A 86 7.98 9.47 -7.74
N GLY A 87 8.63 10.42 -8.41
CA GLY A 87 8.11 11.09 -9.61
C GLY A 87 7.29 12.35 -9.30
N TRP A 88 7.10 13.17 -10.34
CA TRP A 88 6.51 14.51 -10.20
C TRP A 88 5.00 14.46 -9.91
N ASN A 89 4.59 15.08 -8.81
CA ASN A 89 3.19 15.35 -8.48
C ASN A 89 3.01 16.82 -8.05
N THR A 90 2.30 17.60 -8.87
CA THR A 90 2.14 19.05 -8.65
C THR A 90 1.44 19.37 -7.31
N LEU A 91 0.48 18.55 -6.88
CA LEU A 91 -0.22 18.77 -5.61
C LEU A 91 0.71 18.57 -4.40
N ILE A 92 1.50 17.48 -4.41
CA ILE A 92 2.50 17.23 -3.36
C ILE A 92 3.54 18.36 -3.35
N PHE A 93 4.02 18.79 -4.52
CA PHE A 93 4.95 19.92 -4.62
C PHE A 93 4.40 21.20 -3.97
N LEU A 94 3.16 21.59 -4.30
CA LEU A 94 2.52 22.78 -3.72
C LEU A 94 2.36 22.66 -2.20
N LEU A 95 2.01 21.47 -1.69
CA LEU A 95 1.90 21.23 -0.26
C LEU A 95 3.26 21.30 0.44
N LEU A 96 4.33 20.77 -0.17
CA LEU A 96 5.68 20.88 0.37
C LEU A 96 6.14 22.35 0.46
N VAL A 97 5.88 23.15 -0.58
CA VAL A 97 6.17 24.59 -0.56
C VAL A 97 5.39 25.29 0.56
N MET A 98 4.10 24.95 0.73
CA MET A 98 3.28 25.49 1.81
C MET A 98 3.82 25.10 3.19
N VAL A 99 4.18 23.84 3.41
CA VAL A 99 4.77 23.34 4.66
C VAL A 99 6.08 24.08 4.98
N TYR A 100 6.96 24.25 3.99
CA TYR A 100 8.23 24.95 4.21
C TYR A 100 8.04 26.44 4.47
N SER A 101 7.12 27.08 3.74
CA SER A 101 6.77 28.48 3.98
C SER A 101 6.26 28.68 5.41
N LEU A 102 5.31 27.85 5.85
CA LEU A 102 4.78 27.89 7.21
C LEU A 102 5.85 27.60 8.26
N PHE A 103 6.78 26.68 7.99
CA PHE A 103 7.91 26.40 8.88
C PHE A 103 8.82 27.62 9.06
N PHE A 104 9.25 28.27 7.98
CA PHE A 104 10.13 29.45 8.08
C PHE A 104 9.41 30.64 8.71
N ILE A 105 8.13 30.86 8.39
CA ILE A 105 7.30 31.89 9.03
C ILE A 105 7.17 31.59 10.53
N TYR A 106 6.88 30.35 10.91
CA TYR A 106 6.80 29.96 12.33
C TYR A 106 8.13 30.17 13.05
N LYS A 107 9.27 29.82 12.44
CA LYS A 107 10.61 30.08 13.01
C LYS A 107 10.90 31.57 13.19
N ARG A 108 10.37 32.42 12.31
CA ARG A 108 10.58 33.87 12.39
C ARG A 108 9.71 34.54 13.45
N TYR A 109 8.44 34.14 13.56
CA TYR A 109 7.43 34.87 14.35
C TYR A 109 6.92 34.12 15.59
N GLY A 110 7.10 32.80 15.67
CA GLY A 110 6.74 31.99 16.83
C GLY A 110 5.24 31.91 17.17
N GLN A 111 4.36 32.27 16.24
CA GLN A 111 2.92 32.32 16.50
C GLN A 111 2.27 30.93 16.51
N ASP A 112 1.43 30.67 17.53
CA ASP A 112 0.75 29.39 17.71
C ASP A 112 -0.21 29.01 16.57
N LEU A 113 -0.88 30.00 15.96
CA LEU A 113 -1.77 29.77 14.81
C LEU A 113 -0.98 29.24 13.59
N ILE A 114 0.24 29.72 13.39
CA ILE A 114 1.10 29.31 12.28
C ILE A 114 1.60 27.89 12.52
N LEU A 115 1.90 27.53 13.77
CA LEU A 115 2.18 26.15 14.13
C LEU A 115 0.97 25.24 13.86
N ASP A 116 -0.24 25.66 14.21
CA ASP A 116 -1.45 24.87 13.94
C ASP A 116 -1.67 24.66 12.44
N MET A 117 -1.50 25.69 11.62
CA MET A 117 -1.55 25.56 10.16
C MET A 117 -0.47 24.63 9.62
N LEU A 118 0.77 24.74 10.12
CA LEU A 118 1.89 23.88 9.73
C LEU A 118 1.63 22.41 10.06
N LEU A 119 1.04 22.13 11.22
CA LEU A 119 0.66 20.79 11.65
C LEU A 119 -0.39 20.16 10.70
N ILE A 120 -1.42 20.94 10.34
CA ILE A 120 -2.45 20.50 9.40
C ILE A 120 -1.84 20.28 8.01
N ALA A 121 -1.03 21.23 7.53
CA ALA A 121 -0.37 21.15 6.24
C ALA A 121 0.55 19.93 6.13
N SER A 122 1.34 19.65 7.17
CA SER A 122 2.22 18.48 7.24
C SER A 122 1.41 17.18 7.24
N ALA A 123 0.32 17.09 8.02
CA ALA A 123 -0.54 15.92 8.02
C ALA A 123 -1.23 15.69 6.66
N LEU A 124 -1.66 16.76 5.97
CA LEU A 124 -2.22 16.68 4.62
C LEU A 124 -1.17 16.21 3.61
N CYS A 125 0.04 16.79 3.66
CA CYS A 125 1.14 16.40 2.78
C CYS A 125 1.52 14.93 2.96
N PHE A 126 1.61 14.46 4.22
CA PHE A 126 1.83 13.05 4.55
C PHE A 126 0.73 12.15 3.99
N SER A 127 -0.53 12.55 4.16
CA SER A 127 -1.67 11.78 3.71
C SER A 127 -1.72 11.64 2.18
N ILE A 128 -1.50 12.72 1.44
CA ILE A 128 -1.50 12.70 -0.02
C ILE A 128 -0.28 11.94 -0.57
N HIS A 129 0.86 11.99 0.12
CA HIS A 129 2.04 11.18 -0.25
C HIS A 129 1.77 9.67 -0.22
N HIS A 130 0.83 9.21 0.61
CA HIS A 130 0.43 7.80 0.70
C HIS A 130 -0.58 7.37 -0.37
N LEU A 131 -1.07 8.29 -1.21
CA LEU A 131 -1.94 7.93 -2.31
C LEU A 131 -1.11 7.48 -3.53
N PRO A 132 -1.53 6.42 -4.24
CA PRO A 132 -0.95 6.07 -5.53
C PRO A 132 -0.99 7.25 -6.50
N SER A 133 -0.06 7.29 -7.46
CA SER A 133 0.02 8.36 -8.47
C SER A 133 -1.25 8.48 -9.32
N GLU A 134 -1.96 7.38 -9.54
CA GLU A 134 -3.23 7.33 -10.26
C GLU A 134 -4.45 7.62 -9.37
N ALA A 135 -4.27 7.85 -8.07
CA ALA A 135 -5.37 8.09 -7.16
C ALA A 135 -6.05 9.43 -7.45
N SER A 136 -7.34 9.36 -7.74
CA SER A 136 -8.22 10.52 -7.78
C SER A 136 -8.83 10.78 -6.40
N LEU A 137 -9.18 12.03 -6.08
CA LEU A 137 -9.97 12.40 -4.89
C LEU A 137 -11.44 11.96 -5.03
N THR A 138 -11.67 10.67 -5.30
CA THR A 138 -12.98 10.04 -5.39
C THR A 138 -13.38 9.42 -4.06
N ARG A 139 -14.66 9.02 -3.98
CA ARG A 139 -15.24 8.37 -2.79
C ARG A 139 -14.43 7.15 -2.31
N SER A 140 -13.78 6.43 -3.22
CA SER A 140 -13.06 5.19 -2.88
C SER A 140 -11.69 5.44 -2.26
N TRP A 141 -10.99 6.53 -2.61
CA TRP A 141 -9.67 6.87 -2.06
C TRP A 141 -9.74 7.75 -0.81
N LEU A 142 -10.83 8.51 -0.64
CA LEU A 142 -11.00 9.46 0.46
C LEU A 142 -10.86 8.83 1.86
N PRO A 143 -11.39 7.62 2.15
CA PRO A 143 -11.18 6.97 3.44
C PRO A 143 -9.71 6.68 3.73
N PHE A 144 -8.92 6.28 2.74
CA PHE A 144 -7.50 5.96 2.91
C PHE A 144 -6.67 7.23 3.16
N LEU A 145 -6.99 8.32 2.45
CA LEU A 145 -6.47 9.66 2.76
C LEU A 145 -6.80 10.04 4.22
N SER A 146 -8.06 9.83 4.64
CA SER A 146 -8.52 10.16 5.99
C SER A 146 -7.75 9.39 7.08
N ILE A 147 -7.45 8.10 6.88
CA ILE A 147 -6.61 7.30 7.80
C ILE A 147 -5.23 7.94 7.96
N SER A 148 -4.52 8.18 6.85
CA SER A 148 -3.16 8.73 6.91
C SER A 148 -3.14 10.15 7.48
N PHE A 149 -4.17 10.96 7.19
CA PHE A 149 -4.31 12.30 7.75
C PHE A 149 -4.52 12.25 9.27
N SER A 150 -5.44 11.39 9.74
CA SER A 150 -5.66 11.13 11.16
C SER A 150 -4.40 10.71 11.90
N LEU A 151 -3.63 9.77 11.34
CA LEU A 151 -2.36 9.33 11.90
C LEU A 151 -1.37 10.49 11.96
N GLY A 152 -1.28 11.31 10.92
CA GLY A 152 -0.41 12.48 10.91
C GLY A 152 -0.70 13.48 12.04
N LEU A 153 -1.97 13.68 12.41
CA LEU A 153 -2.36 14.50 13.56
C LEU A 153 -1.97 13.84 14.89
N ILE A 154 -2.27 12.55 15.06
CA ILE A 154 -1.95 11.79 16.29
C ILE A 154 -0.44 11.75 16.51
N LEU A 155 0.35 11.45 15.47
CA LEU A 155 1.81 11.41 15.52
C LEU A 155 2.38 12.77 15.89
N SER A 156 1.87 13.85 15.30
CA SER A 156 2.28 15.21 15.67
C SER A 156 2.00 15.51 17.15
N TRP A 157 0.85 15.08 17.69
CA TRP A 157 0.53 15.21 19.11
C TRP A 157 1.51 14.43 19.99
N ILE A 158 1.88 13.21 19.59
CA ILE A 158 2.87 12.38 20.29
C ILE A 158 4.22 13.10 20.34
N ILE A 159 4.69 13.70 19.25
CA ILE A 159 5.96 14.42 19.24
C ILE A 159 5.93 15.63 20.16
N ILE A 160 4.85 16.42 20.11
CA ILE A 160 4.70 17.64 20.93
C ILE A 160 4.67 17.31 22.43
N ASN A 161 4.03 16.21 22.83
CA ASN A 161 3.82 15.87 24.24
C ASN A 161 4.79 14.81 24.78
N LYS A 162 5.53 14.11 23.90
CA LYS A 162 6.53 13.11 24.26
C LYS A 162 7.84 13.37 23.52
N SER A 163 8.09 12.65 22.43
CA SER A 163 9.29 12.80 21.60
C SER A 163 9.09 12.15 20.23
N ILE A 164 10.00 12.43 19.30
CA ILE A 164 9.99 11.82 17.96
C ILE A 164 10.15 10.29 18.02
N TRP A 165 10.92 9.77 18.98
CA TRP A 165 11.07 8.33 19.16
C TRP A 165 9.75 7.62 19.48
N TRP A 166 8.89 8.24 20.29
CA TRP A 166 7.56 7.67 20.57
C TRP A 166 6.64 7.69 19.36
N ALA A 167 6.77 8.69 18.49
CA ALA A 167 6.01 8.73 17.24
C ALA A 167 6.49 7.64 16.27
N MET A 168 7.81 7.45 16.13
CA MET A 168 8.38 6.37 15.31
C MET A 168 7.93 4.98 15.79
N LEU A 169 7.94 4.73 17.10
CA LEU A 169 7.47 3.46 17.67
C LEU A 169 5.97 3.26 17.45
N PHE A 170 5.16 4.30 17.66
CA PHE A 170 3.71 4.21 17.44
C PHE A 170 3.38 3.98 15.96
N HIS A 171 4.07 4.69 15.06
CA HIS A 171 3.91 4.53 13.62
C HIS A 171 4.35 3.12 13.17
N GLY A 172 5.49 2.61 13.65
CA GLY A 172 5.90 1.23 13.40
C GLY A 172 4.88 0.20 13.90
N ALA A 173 4.31 0.41 15.10
CA ALA A 173 3.26 -0.45 15.63
C ALA A 173 1.97 -0.41 14.78
N TRP A 174 1.60 0.76 14.27
CA TRP A 174 0.48 0.91 13.33
C TRP A 174 0.74 0.12 12.04
N ASN A 175 1.92 0.26 11.45
CA ASN A 175 2.28 -0.46 10.23
C ASN A 175 2.35 -1.97 10.47
N LEU A 176 2.82 -2.41 11.64
CA LEU A 176 2.81 -3.81 12.03
C LEU A 176 1.38 -4.37 12.14
N LEU A 177 0.45 -3.61 12.72
CA LEU A 177 -0.96 -3.99 12.79
C LEU A 177 -1.54 -4.21 11.39
N MET A 178 -1.27 -3.28 10.46
CA MET A 178 -1.70 -3.42 9.06
C MET A 178 -1.08 -4.63 8.37
N ALA A 179 0.22 -4.87 8.56
CA ALA A 179 0.92 -6.03 8.02
C ALA A 179 0.36 -7.36 8.56
N ILE A 180 0.00 -7.41 9.85
CA ILE A 180 -0.66 -8.57 10.45
C ILE A 180 -2.04 -8.78 9.81
N ILE A 181 -2.85 -7.74 9.63
CA ILE A 181 -4.16 -7.87 8.97
C ILE A 181 -4.02 -8.45 7.56
N ILE A 182 -3.05 -7.96 6.77
CA ILE A 182 -2.75 -8.49 5.44
C ILE A 182 -2.36 -9.97 5.54
N LEU A 183 -1.42 -10.33 6.42
CA LEU A 183 -0.99 -11.70 6.60
C LEU A 183 -2.14 -12.63 6.99
N LEU A 184 -3.04 -12.19 7.87
CA LEU A 184 -4.23 -12.95 8.25
C LEU A 184 -5.15 -13.18 7.05
N SER A 185 -5.34 -12.18 6.18
CA SER A 185 -6.15 -12.33 4.96
C SER A 185 -5.52 -13.28 3.93
N LEU A 186 -4.19 -13.43 3.93
CA LEU A 186 -3.47 -14.38 3.08
C LEU A 186 -3.44 -15.80 3.66
N GLN A 187 -3.53 -15.92 4.99
CA GLN A 187 -3.49 -17.22 5.67
C GLN A 187 -4.87 -17.87 5.77
N PHE A 188 -5.91 -17.09 6.07
CA PHE A 188 -7.27 -17.58 6.23
C PHE A 188 -8.08 -17.33 4.96
N VAL A 189 -7.85 -18.19 3.97
CA VAL A 189 -8.51 -18.14 2.65
C VAL A 189 -9.69 -19.09 2.61
N SER A 190 -10.61 -18.87 1.66
CA SER A 190 -11.69 -19.82 1.38
C SER A 190 -11.17 -21.04 0.60
N ASP A 191 -11.73 -22.21 0.88
CA ASP A 191 -11.46 -23.47 0.18
C ASP A 191 -12.31 -23.64 -1.10
N ASP A 192 -13.03 -22.59 -1.51
CA ASP A 192 -13.91 -22.62 -2.68
C ASP A 192 -13.11 -22.94 -3.96
N LEU A 193 -13.61 -23.92 -4.72
CA LEU A 193 -13.12 -24.24 -6.06
C LEU A 193 -13.81 -23.33 -7.07
N HIS A 194 -13.03 -22.53 -7.79
CA HIS A 194 -13.49 -21.68 -8.87
C HIS A 194 -13.28 -22.38 -10.21
N ILE A 195 -14.28 -22.32 -11.08
CA ILE A 195 -14.27 -22.95 -12.40
C ILE A 195 -14.62 -21.91 -13.45
N VAL A 196 -13.76 -21.77 -14.46
CA VAL A 196 -13.94 -20.89 -15.61
C VAL A 196 -13.95 -21.75 -16.86
N GLU A 197 -15.06 -21.74 -17.60
CA GLU A 197 -15.24 -22.50 -18.84
C GLU A 197 -15.26 -21.57 -20.04
N GLY A 198 -14.38 -21.83 -21.01
CA GLY A 198 -14.37 -21.21 -22.33
C GLY A 198 -14.83 -22.19 -23.41
N GLU A 199 -14.80 -21.78 -24.68
CA GLU A 199 -15.20 -22.66 -25.80
C GLU A 199 -14.25 -23.88 -25.94
N ASP A 200 -12.95 -23.68 -25.73
CA ASP A 200 -11.91 -24.70 -25.95
C ASP A 200 -11.05 -24.98 -24.70
N PHE A 201 -11.41 -24.41 -23.55
CA PHE A 201 -10.64 -24.59 -22.31
C PHE A 201 -11.51 -24.67 -21.06
N LYS A 202 -10.95 -25.30 -20.03
CA LYS A 202 -11.50 -25.31 -18.67
C LYS A 202 -10.39 -25.03 -17.68
N LEU A 203 -10.57 -24.00 -16.86
CA LEU A 203 -9.66 -23.62 -15.79
C LEU A 203 -10.33 -23.83 -14.44
N GLU A 204 -9.69 -24.58 -13.57
CA GLU A 204 -10.06 -24.76 -12.17
C GLU A 204 -8.98 -24.14 -11.30
N TRP A 205 -9.37 -23.35 -10.30
CA TRP A 205 -8.42 -22.78 -9.36
C TRP A 205 -8.98 -22.65 -7.95
N ARG A 206 -8.07 -22.62 -6.98
CA ARG A 206 -8.38 -22.30 -5.58
C ARG A 206 -7.23 -21.52 -4.95
N ARG A 207 -7.55 -20.75 -3.92
CA ARG A 207 -6.54 -20.08 -3.10
C ARG A 207 -5.81 -21.10 -2.22
N VAL A 208 -4.56 -20.80 -1.91
CA VAL A 208 -3.72 -21.62 -1.04
C VAL A 208 -3.25 -20.77 0.15
N PRO A 209 -3.41 -21.22 1.39
CA PRO A 209 -2.93 -20.51 2.56
C PRO A 209 -1.46 -20.09 2.45
N PHE A 210 -1.16 -18.88 2.93
CA PHE A 210 0.18 -18.31 2.81
C PHE A 210 1.30 -19.19 3.39
N PHE A 211 1.07 -19.82 4.55
CA PHE A 211 2.03 -20.70 5.21
C PHE A 211 1.98 -22.16 4.75
N GLU A 212 1.15 -22.50 3.76
CA GLU A 212 1.17 -23.84 3.16
C GLU A 212 2.54 -24.11 2.49
N SER A 213 3.19 -25.20 2.91
CA SER A 213 4.58 -25.53 2.60
C SER A 213 4.76 -26.44 1.36
N LYS A 214 3.77 -26.52 0.47
CA LYS A 214 3.90 -27.27 -0.78
C LYS A 214 5.02 -26.69 -1.66
N VAL A 215 5.75 -27.55 -2.36
CA VAL A 215 6.74 -27.08 -3.35
C VAL A 215 6.00 -26.38 -4.47
N SER A 216 6.38 -25.14 -4.77
CA SER A 216 5.83 -24.40 -5.91
C SER A 216 6.24 -25.07 -7.22
N SER A 217 5.28 -25.30 -8.11
CA SER A 217 5.54 -25.95 -9.41
C SER A 217 4.71 -25.34 -10.53
N TYR A 218 5.30 -25.33 -11.72
CA TYR A 218 4.67 -24.99 -12.99
C TYR A 218 4.96 -26.12 -13.99
N SER A 219 3.95 -26.89 -14.34
CA SER A 219 4.09 -28.16 -15.06
C SER A 219 3.13 -28.23 -16.25
N PRO A 220 3.59 -27.83 -17.46
CA PRO A 220 2.83 -28.05 -18.69
C PRO A 220 3.03 -29.46 -19.22
N GLU A 221 1.94 -30.15 -19.57
CA GLU A 221 1.94 -31.49 -20.16
C GLU A 221 0.89 -31.58 -21.28
N GLY A 222 1.34 -31.46 -22.54
CA GLY A 222 0.45 -31.52 -23.70
C GLY A 222 -0.58 -30.39 -23.70
N ASP A 223 -1.85 -30.78 -23.52
CA ASP A 223 -3.03 -29.91 -23.48
C ASP A 223 -3.43 -29.54 -22.04
N GLU A 224 -2.62 -29.91 -21.04
CA GLU A 224 -2.84 -29.62 -19.63
C GLU A 224 -1.73 -28.75 -19.04
N LEU A 225 -2.09 -27.89 -18.09
CA LEU A 225 -1.18 -27.11 -17.27
C LEU A 225 -1.59 -27.19 -15.81
N GLN A 226 -0.66 -27.67 -14.98
CA GLN A 226 -0.82 -27.69 -13.54
C GLN A 226 0.13 -26.67 -12.90
N ILE A 227 -0.42 -25.82 -12.05
CA ILE A 227 0.31 -24.85 -11.24
C ILE A 227 -0.04 -25.11 -9.78
N THR A 228 0.95 -25.21 -8.91
CA THR A 228 0.75 -25.50 -7.50
C THR A 228 1.47 -24.49 -6.65
N ASN A 229 0.77 -23.92 -5.66
CA ASN A 229 1.32 -23.02 -4.65
C ASN A 229 2.14 -21.84 -5.25
N MET A 230 1.61 -21.18 -6.29
CA MET A 230 2.25 -20.02 -6.93
C MET A 230 1.34 -18.80 -6.93
N ASN A 231 1.90 -17.60 -6.84
CA ASN A 231 1.12 -16.39 -7.06
C ASN A 231 1.04 -16.04 -8.56
N ILE A 232 0.09 -15.18 -8.92
CA ILE A 232 -0.12 -14.76 -10.31
C ILE A 232 1.09 -14.02 -10.89
N GLN A 233 1.85 -13.28 -10.08
CA GLN A 233 3.03 -12.57 -10.56
C GLN A 233 4.13 -13.51 -11.07
N ASP A 234 4.45 -14.55 -10.29
CA ASP A 234 5.45 -15.54 -10.61
C ASP A 234 4.99 -16.39 -11.81
N ILE A 235 3.68 -16.69 -11.89
CA ILE A 235 3.07 -17.35 -13.06
C ILE A 235 3.25 -16.51 -14.32
N LEU A 236 2.92 -15.21 -14.29
CA LEU A 236 3.11 -14.31 -15.42
C LEU A 236 4.58 -14.17 -15.80
N GLY A 237 5.49 -14.13 -14.82
CA GLY A 237 6.93 -14.10 -15.05
C GLY A 237 7.47 -15.33 -15.80
N ILE A 238 6.83 -16.50 -15.62
CA ILE A 238 7.15 -17.72 -16.37
C ILE A 238 6.50 -17.70 -17.76
N VAL A 239 5.22 -17.34 -17.84
CA VAL A 239 4.44 -17.38 -19.09
C VAL A 239 4.97 -16.38 -20.11
N ASN A 240 5.04 -15.10 -19.70
CA ASN A 240 5.61 -14.01 -20.48
C ASN A 240 5.83 -12.79 -19.56
N PRO A 241 7.09 -12.44 -19.22
CA PRO A 241 7.40 -11.30 -18.37
C PRO A 241 6.80 -9.96 -18.81
N SER A 242 6.58 -9.74 -20.12
CA SER A 242 6.02 -8.48 -20.62
C SER A 242 4.55 -8.27 -20.19
N LEU A 243 3.88 -9.31 -19.71
CA LEU A 243 2.51 -9.21 -19.19
C LEU A 243 2.46 -8.46 -17.85
N LEU A 244 3.55 -8.45 -17.08
CA LEU A 244 3.64 -7.69 -15.82
C LEU A 244 3.50 -6.18 -16.02
N ASP A 245 3.89 -5.69 -17.21
CA ASP A 245 3.71 -4.28 -17.60
C ASP A 245 2.27 -4.00 -18.04
N SER A 246 1.56 -5.01 -18.53
CA SER A 246 0.23 -4.87 -19.16
C SER A 246 -0.93 -5.08 -18.18
N PHE A 247 -0.72 -5.82 -17.10
CA PHE A 247 -1.77 -6.23 -16.17
C PHE A 247 -1.51 -5.77 -14.74
N ALA A 248 -2.58 -5.35 -14.07
CA ALA A 248 -2.65 -5.25 -12.62
C ALA A 248 -3.16 -6.58 -12.07
N ILE A 249 -2.53 -7.06 -10.98
CA ILE A 249 -2.87 -8.31 -10.31
C ILE A 249 -3.75 -7.97 -9.11
N SER A 250 -4.94 -8.59 -9.03
CA SER A 250 -5.92 -8.26 -7.98
C SER A 250 -5.44 -8.64 -6.57
N GLU A 251 -4.73 -9.76 -6.45
CA GLU A 251 -4.24 -10.31 -5.18
C GLU A 251 -2.75 -10.68 -5.28
N PRO A 252 -1.84 -9.70 -5.20
CA PRO A 252 -0.44 -9.87 -5.59
C PRO A 252 0.36 -10.90 -4.77
N PHE A 253 -0.01 -11.11 -3.50
CA PHE A 253 0.66 -12.04 -2.60
C PHE A 253 -0.12 -13.35 -2.36
N MET A 254 -1.28 -13.50 -2.99
CA MET A 254 -2.09 -14.71 -2.87
C MET A 254 -1.47 -15.84 -3.69
N LYS A 255 -1.46 -17.06 -3.14
CA LYS A 255 -1.00 -18.26 -3.84
C LYS A 255 -2.20 -19.06 -4.32
N TYR A 256 -2.02 -19.76 -5.43
CA TYR A 256 -3.06 -20.51 -6.10
C TYR A 256 -2.58 -21.91 -6.47
N ASP A 257 -3.50 -22.85 -6.43
CA ASP A 257 -3.46 -24.08 -7.20
C ASP A 257 -4.34 -23.85 -8.45
N ILE A 258 -3.82 -24.12 -9.64
CA ILE A 258 -4.53 -23.94 -10.92
C ILE A 258 -4.34 -25.19 -11.77
N GLU A 259 -5.44 -25.72 -12.30
CA GLU A 259 -5.46 -26.74 -13.34
C GLU A 259 -6.14 -26.16 -14.57
N LEU A 260 -5.46 -26.17 -15.71
CA LEU A 260 -6.00 -25.72 -16.99
C LEU A 260 -5.92 -26.85 -18.00
N LYS A 261 -7.04 -27.10 -18.68
CA LYS A 261 -7.10 -27.98 -19.86
C LYS A 261 -7.48 -27.13 -21.05
N SER A 262 -6.71 -27.20 -22.14
CA SER A 262 -6.92 -26.39 -23.36
C SER A 262 -6.48 -27.18 -24.59
N ASN A 263 -7.31 -27.19 -25.63
CA ASN A 263 -7.03 -27.94 -26.85
C ASN A 263 -6.05 -27.19 -27.76
N GLY A 264 -4.92 -27.81 -28.10
CA GLY A 264 -4.06 -27.39 -29.21
C GLY A 264 -2.66 -26.93 -28.80
N GLY A 265 -2.14 -27.47 -27.69
CA GLY A 265 -0.75 -27.40 -27.30
C GLY A 265 -0.34 -26.14 -26.52
N TYR A 266 0.92 -26.13 -26.08
CA TYR A 266 1.40 -25.25 -25.02
C TYR A 266 1.23 -23.73 -25.24
N GLU A 267 1.39 -23.24 -26.48
CA GLU A 267 1.19 -21.80 -26.75
C GLU A 267 -0.29 -21.38 -26.64
N ILE A 268 -1.21 -22.30 -26.95
CA ILE A 268 -2.65 -22.08 -26.79
C ILE A 268 -3.01 -22.11 -25.30
N VAL A 269 -2.46 -23.08 -24.56
CA VAL A 269 -2.60 -23.18 -23.09
C VAL A 269 -2.18 -21.87 -22.40
N LYS A 270 -1.07 -21.24 -22.80
CA LYS A 270 -0.66 -19.94 -22.23
C LYS A 270 -1.68 -18.84 -22.49
N ARG A 271 -2.17 -18.73 -23.73
CA ARG A 271 -3.15 -17.70 -24.10
C ARG A 271 -4.44 -17.90 -23.32
N ASP A 272 -4.92 -19.13 -23.25
CA ASP A 272 -6.17 -19.48 -22.59
C ASP A 272 -6.08 -19.29 -21.07
N LEU A 273 -4.90 -19.54 -20.46
CA LEU A 273 -4.62 -19.17 -19.07
C LEU A 273 -4.84 -17.67 -18.83
N ILE A 274 -4.24 -16.80 -19.66
CA ILE A 274 -4.39 -15.35 -19.49
C ILE A 274 -5.85 -14.93 -19.67
N GLN A 275 -6.53 -15.46 -20.68
CA GLN A 275 -7.94 -15.18 -20.93
C GLN A 275 -8.82 -15.59 -19.74
N ALA A 276 -8.59 -16.79 -19.18
CA ALA A 276 -9.32 -17.29 -18.03
C ALA A 276 -9.09 -16.41 -16.79
N LEU A 277 -7.82 -16.08 -16.48
CA LEU A 277 -7.46 -15.22 -15.36
C LEU A 277 -8.03 -13.79 -15.49
N GLU A 278 -8.09 -13.25 -16.71
CA GLU A 278 -8.78 -11.97 -16.97
C GLU A 278 -10.28 -12.09 -16.74
N SER A 279 -10.92 -13.16 -17.23
CA SER A 279 -12.37 -13.35 -17.12
C SER A 279 -12.86 -13.46 -15.68
N ASP A 280 -12.05 -14.04 -14.80
CA ASP A 280 -12.36 -14.17 -13.37
C ASP A 280 -11.76 -13.03 -12.52
N SER A 281 -11.31 -11.94 -13.17
CA SER A 281 -10.80 -10.72 -12.52
C SER A 281 -9.56 -10.94 -11.63
N LEU A 282 -8.80 -12.01 -11.84
CA LEU A 282 -7.47 -12.19 -11.24
C LEU A 282 -6.43 -11.29 -11.92
N LEU A 283 -6.68 -10.95 -13.19
CA LEU A 283 -5.92 -9.97 -13.97
C LEU A 283 -6.83 -8.84 -14.47
N VAL A 284 -6.34 -7.60 -14.40
CA VAL A 284 -7.04 -6.42 -14.93
C VAL A 284 -6.09 -5.64 -15.83
N ARG A 285 -6.49 -5.39 -17.08
CA ARG A 285 -5.66 -4.58 -18.01
C ARG A 285 -5.43 -3.18 -17.46
N LYS A 286 -4.18 -2.74 -17.46
CA LYS A 286 -3.83 -1.34 -17.21
C LYS A 286 -4.31 -0.52 -18.40
N LYS A 287 -5.02 0.58 -18.13
CA LYS A 287 -5.50 1.51 -19.16
C LYS A 287 -4.48 2.60 -19.41
#